data_AF-A0A1S2LGI0-F1
#
_entry.id   AF-A0A1S2LGI0-F1
#
_cell.length_a   1.000
_cell.length_b   1.000
_cell.length_c   1.000
_cell.angle_alpha   90.00
_cell.angle_beta   90.00
_cell.angle_gamma   90.00
#
_symmetry.space_group_name_H-M   'P 1'
#
loop_
_entity.id
_entity.type
_entity.pdbx_description
1 polymer ?
#
loop_
_entity_poly.entity_id
_entity_poly.type
_entity_poly.pdbx_seq_one_letter_code
_entity_poly.pdbx_strand_id
1 'polypeptide(L)'
;MNTMKEVNETRITLRSHEAVVENVNNGISMNRRTVIPSDLAISMLGILEDEAIVTHLLREKSFDQVFEGFFNLQNYNGEPLIEEMNAIIDLAFRYIDESDCDSEVLNSFFLTLVSRFDPNDFSEKETIKALRRFLSKVREFENSDIIHELFYYLLDEVNLLGDLKGAYAGRILKQLLTRARNSLDKEMIHSLFQVTSNVADQEWVLEVLERYIPKKKACSSPLLPKNCFIYQEMMDGAKLVGIEVEAQRFDIQYHRKRFEEVGHPKLLFLFTLRGQRVLSCKIVCVKDQVLTPETQLYRYPFSNVHNNTSTCWPDLRSYQMKSIAHVGTMPFAFIHSQNNEHLFIGVNLGEKYNELQGKDFDHDTLELLDLSFAGWLEVSKKTLN
;
A
#
# COMPACT_ATOMS: atom_id res chain seq x y z
N MET A 1 55.20 46.20 -74.29
CA MET A 1 53.92 45.61 -73.84
C MET A 1 53.84 45.82 -72.33
N ASN A 2 53.03 46.78 -71.88
CA ASN A 2 52.79 47.00 -70.45
C ASN A 2 51.85 45.90 -69.95
N THR A 3 52.31 45.07 -69.03
CA THR A 3 51.48 44.17 -68.25
C THR A 3 50.62 45.02 -67.31
N MET A 4 49.34 45.20 -67.64
CA MET A 4 48.37 45.81 -66.73
C MET A 4 48.29 44.92 -65.48
N LYS A 5 48.65 45.47 -64.32
CA LYS A 5 48.41 44.83 -63.02
C LYS A 5 46.90 44.67 -62.87
N GLU A 6 46.42 43.43 -62.69
CA GLU A 6 45.05 43.21 -62.25
C GLU A 6 44.86 43.86 -60.88
N VAL A 7 43.86 44.74 -60.78
CA VAL A 7 43.48 45.39 -59.53
C VAL A 7 42.19 44.73 -59.06
N ASN A 8 42.30 43.94 -58.00
CA ASN A 8 41.17 43.39 -57.27
C ASN A 8 40.84 44.31 -56.09
N GLU A 9 39.64 44.88 -56.10
CA GLU A 9 39.11 45.75 -55.05
C GLU A 9 37.84 45.15 -54.45
N THR A 10 37.73 45.15 -53.11
CA THR A 10 36.47 44.84 -52.43
C THR A 10 35.77 46.15 -52.07
N ARG A 11 34.60 46.40 -52.65
CA ARG A 11 33.74 47.54 -52.36
C ARG A 11 32.62 47.11 -51.41
N ILE A 12 32.53 47.77 -50.27
CA ILE A 12 31.44 47.55 -49.31
C ILE A 12 30.53 48.77 -49.34
N THR A 13 29.27 48.57 -49.72
CA THR A 13 28.25 49.63 -49.71
C THR A 13 27.26 49.36 -48.59
N LEU A 14 27.23 50.27 -47.61
CA LEU A 14 26.27 50.20 -46.50
C LEU A 14 24.95 50.80 -46.93
N ARG A 15 23.86 50.07 -46.71
CA ARG A 15 22.47 50.51 -46.86
C ARG A 15 21.80 50.44 -45.49
N SER A 16 20.61 51.00 -45.38
CA SER A 16 19.89 51.15 -44.10
C SER A 16 19.68 49.84 -43.32
N HIS A 17 19.63 48.67 -43.99
CA HIS A 17 19.43 47.37 -43.34
C HIS A 17 20.28 46.23 -43.94
N GLU A 18 21.29 46.54 -44.75
CA GLU A 18 22.15 45.55 -45.40
C GLU A 18 23.51 46.13 -45.77
N ALA A 19 24.55 45.30 -45.77
CA ALA A 19 25.84 45.62 -46.34
C ALA A 19 26.03 44.82 -47.64
N VAL A 20 26.20 45.51 -48.76
CA VAL A 20 26.48 44.86 -50.04
C VAL A 20 27.99 44.83 -50.23
N VAL A 21 28.57 43.63 -50.26
CA VAL A 21 29.99 43.41 -50.50
C VAL A 21 30.17 42.96 -51.95
N GLU A 22 30.86 43.78 -52.73
CA GLU A 22 31.15 43.54 -54.14
C GLU A 22 32.66 43.37 -54.33
N ASN A 23 33.08 42.26 -54.94
CA ASN A 23 34.46 42.10 -55.40
C ASN A 23 34.54 42.56 -56.86
N VAL A 24 35.33 43.60 -57.10
CA VAL A 24 35.50 44.24 -58.40
C VAL A 24 36.90 43.91 -58.92
N ASN A 25 36.99 43.32 -60.11
CA ASN A 25 38.26 43.10 -60.82
C ASN A 25 38.29 44.00 -62.04
N ASN A 26 39.27 44.91 -62.11
CA ASN A 26 39.43 45.86 -63.23
C ASN A 26 38.14 46.65 -63.57
N GLY A 27 37.36 47.03 -62.55
CA GLY A 27 36.11 47.78 -62.70
C GLY A 27 34.85 46.94 -62.95
N ILE A 28 34.97 45.61 -63.09
CA ILE A 28 33.83 44.70 -63.31
C ILE A 28 33.51 43.97 -62.00
N SER A 29 32.25 44.04 -61.55
CA SER A 29 31.78 43.32 -60.36
C SER A 29 31.71 41.82 -60.66
N MET A 30 32.56 41.04 -59.99
CA MET A 30 32.71 39.59 -60.18
C MET A 30 31.84 38.79 -59.22
N ASN A 31 31.65 39.29 -57.99
CA ASN A 31 30.82 38.62 -56.99
C ASN A 31 30.19 39.67 -56.06
N ARG A 32 28.88 39.55 -55.84
CA ARG A 32 28.09 40.44 -54.99
C ARG A 32 27.37 39.59 -53.96
N ARG A 33 27.67 39.82 -52.68
CA ARG A 33 26.93 39.24 -51.55
C ARG A 33 26.27 40.34 -50.74
N THR A 34 25.05 40.08 -50.31
CA THR A 34 24.36 40.92 -49.34
C THR A 34 24.54 40.29 -47.97
N VAL A 35 24.99 41.07 -47.00
CA VAL A 35 25.11 40.68 -45.60
C VAL A 35 24.05 41.46 -44.84
N ILE A 36 23.07 40.76 -44.28
CA ILE A 36 22.07 41.37 -43.40
C ILE A 36 22.56 41.34 -41.94
N PRO A 37 22.06 42.23 -41.05
CA PRO A 37 22.48 42.27 -39.65
C PRO A 37 22.36 40.93 -38.92
N SER A 38 21.40 40.08 -39.28
CA SER A 38 21.28 38.72 -38.72
C SER A 38 22.43 37.81 -39.12
N ASP A 39 22.95 37.91 -40.34
CA ASP A 39 24.09 37.10 -40.80
C ASP A 39 25.36 37.52 -40.06
N LEU A 40 25.50 38.82 -39.80
CA LEU A 40 26.58 39.35 -38.97
C LEU A 40 26.44 38.85 -37.52
N ALA A 41 25.23 38.91 -36.95
CA ALA A 41 24.97 38.40 -35.60
C ALA A 41 25.26 36.90 -35.47
N ILE A 42 24.82 36.07 -36.44
CA ILE A 42 25.10 34.64 -36.47
C ILE A 42 26.60 34.38 -36.65
N SER A 43 27.28 35.13 -37.52
CA SER A 43 28.73 35.01 -37.69
C SER A 43 29.50 35.42 -36.44
N MET A 44 29.02 36.44 -35.71
CA MET A 44 29.59 36.87 -34.43
C MET A 44 29.34 35.83 -33.33
N LEU A 45 28.15 35.22 -33.30
CA LEU A 45 27.86 34.10 -32.40
C LEU A 45 28.73 32.88 -32.70
N GLY A 46 28.97 32.57 -33.98
CA GLY A 46 29.87 31.48 -34.38
C GLY A 46 31.37 31.72 -34.12
N ILE A 47 31.76 32.94 -33.75
CA ILE A 47 33.11 33.28 -33.29
C ILE A 47 33.23 33.13 -31.77
N LEU A 48 32.12 33.21 -31.04
CA LEU A 48 32.11 33.01 -29.60
C LEU A 48 32.17 31.52 -29.30
N GLU A 49 32.93 31.16 -28.27
CA GLU A 49 32.91 29.80 -27.73
C GLU A 49 31.53 29.52 -27.11
N ASP A 50 30.95 28.36 -27.38
CA ASP A 50 29.62 27.95 -26.89
C ASP A 50 29.48 28.15 -25.37
N GLU A 51 30.58 27.93 -24.65
CA GLU A 51 30.70 28.09 -23.20
C GLU A 51 30.52 29.54 -22.73
N ALA A 52 31.04 30.51 -23.48
CA ALA A 52 30.89 31.93 -23.18
C ALA A 52 29.44 32.41 -23.42
N ILE A 53 28.78 31.87 -24.45
CA ILE A 53 27.38 32.19 -24.78
C ILE A 53 26.47 31.68 -23.67
N VAL A 54 26.62 30.41 -23.28
CA VAL A 54 25.79 29.79 -22.22
C VAL A 54 26.04 30.46 -20.88
N THR A 55 27.30 30.75 -20.54
CA THR A 55 27.66 31.47 -19.32
C THR A 55 27.00 32.85 -19.26
N HIS A 56 26.93 33.57 -20.39
CA HIS A 56 26.26 34.86 -20.44
C HIS A 56 24.73 34.73 -20.29
N LEU A 57 24.12 33.73 -20.94
CA LEU A 57 22.68 33.49 -20.86
C LEU A 57 22.24 33.10 -19.44
N LEU A 58 23.02 32.26 -18.75
CA LEU A 58 22.74 31.84 -17.37
C LEU A 58 22.97 32.97 -16.34
N ARG A 59 23.69 34.04 -16.68
CA ARG A 59 23.82 35.23 -15.82
C ARG A 59 22.58 36.12 -15.83
N GLU A 60 21.83 36.14 -16.93
CA GLU A 60 20.69 37.06 -17.10
C GLU A 60 19.33 36.36 -17.00
N LYS A 61 19.28 35.04 -17.17
CA LYS A 61 18.05 34.26 -17.19
C LYS A 61 18.16 33.03 -16.30
N SER A 62 17.03 32.56 -15.78
CA SER A 62 16.99 31.26 -15.12
C SER A 62 17.21 30.15 -16.14
N PHE A 63 17.76 29.02 -15.69
CA PHE A 63 17.99 27.85 -16.54
C PHE A 63 16.72 27.45 -17.30
N ASP A 64 15.57 27.43 -16.62
CA ASP A 64 14.26 27.13 -17.21
C ASP A 64 13.98 27.97 -18.46
N GLN A 65 14.30 29.26 -18.41
CA GLN A 65 14.05 30.20 -19.51
C GLN A 65 15.06 30.05 -20.65
N VAL A 66 16.29 29.62 -20.35
CA VAL A 66 17.32 29.38 -21.37
C VAL A 66 17.01 28.11 -22.16
N PHE A 67 16.53 27.08 -21.47
CA PHE A 67 16.31 25.76 -22.06
C PHE A 67 14.85 25.44 -22.38
N GLU A 68 13.90 26.36 -22.11
CA GLU A 68 12.47 26.19 -22.42
C GLU A 68 12.23 25.81 -23.89
N GLY A 69 12.93 26.48 -24.81
CA GLY A 69 12.83 26.20 -26.24
C GLY A 69 13.41 24.84 -26.64
N PHE A 70 14.46 24.39 -25.95
CA PHE A 70 15.09 23.09 -26.19
C PHE A 70 14.18 21.94 -25.73
N PHE A 71 13.62 22.07 -24.53
CA PHE A 71 12.65 21.09 -24.01
C PHE A 71 11.31 21.16 -24.75
N ASN A 72 10.92 22.29 -25.37
CA ASN A 72 9.68 22.38 -26.15
C ASN A 72 9.81 21.91 -27.62
N LEU A 73 11.03 21.80 -28.16
CA LEU A 73 11.29 21.27 -29.52
C LEU A 73 11.13 19.74 -29.62
N GLN A 74 10.72 19.10 -28.52
CA GLN A 74 10.64 17.66 -28.22
C GLN A 74 9.87 16.74 -29.18
N ASN A 75 9.41 17.16 -30.35
CA ASN A 75 8.51 16.35 -31.17
C ASN A 75 8.82 16.22 -32.68
N TYR A 76 9.94 16.72 -33.20
CA TYR A 76 10.09 16.79 -34.66
C TYR A 76 11.02 15.77 -35.36
N ASN A 77 12.15 15.33 -34.78
CA ASN A 77 13.18 14.69 -35.64
C ASN A 77 13.78 13.34 -35.20
N GLY A 78 13.41 12.74 -34.07
CA GLY A 78 13.77 11.34 -33.76
C GLY A 78 15.28 11.02 -33.65
N GLU A 79 16.14 12.02 -33.44
CA GLU A 79 17.56 11.78 -33.12
C GLU A 79 17.76 11.36 -31.65
N PRO A 80 18.88 10.69 -31.30
CA PRO A 80 19.08 10.12 -29.97
C PRO A 80 19.28 11.23 -28.92
N LEU A 81 18.18 11.59 -28.26
CA LEU A 81 18.01 12.57 -27.18
C LEU A 81 19.07 12.48 -26.06
N ILE A 82 19.71 11.31 -25.90
CA ILE A 82 20.68 11.03 -24.84
C ILE A 82 22.02 11.69 -25.10
N GLU A 83 22.46 11.82 -26.35
CA GLU A 83 23.76 12.44 -26.64
C GLU A 83 23.71 13.94 -26.36
N GLU A 84 22.61 14.59 -26.72
CA GLU A 84 22.37 16.01 -26.43
C GLU A 84 22.11 16.25 -24.94
N MET A 85 21.31 15.39 -24.28
CA MET A 85 21.11 15.48 -22.84
C MET A 85 22.42 15.26 -22.07
N ASN A 86 23.27 14.33 -22.51
CA ASN A 86 24.60 14.16 -21.94
C ASN A 86 25.48 15.40 -22.17
N ALA A 87 25.41 16.03 -23.35
CA ALA A 87 26.16 17.25 -23.64
C ALA A 87 25.72 18.42 -22.74
N ILE A 88 24.41 18.56 -22.49
CA ILE A 88 23.86 19.58 -21.58
C ILE A 88 24.28 19.31 -20.14
N ILE A 89 24.22 18.06 -19.70
CA ILE A 89 24.68 17.66 -18.37
C ILE A 89 26.19 17.94 -18.23
N ASP A 90 27.00 17.56 -19.22
CA ASP A 90 28.45 17.81 -19.22
C ASP A 90 28.79 19.32 -19.26
N LEU A 91 27.98 20.14 -19.96
CA LEU A 91 28.13 21.60 -20.02
C LEU A 91 27.76 22.25 -18.68
N ALA A 92 26.65 21.84 -18.07
CA ALA A 92 26.22 22.33 -16.76
C ALA A 92 27.25 21.98 -15.68
N PHE A 93 27.82 20.77 -15.72
CA PHE A 93 28.89 20.39 -14.81
C PHE A 93 30.17 21.19 -15.02
N ARG A 94 30.59 21.46 -16.26
CA ARG A 94 31.74 22.35 -16.52
C ARG A 94 31.52 23.76 -15.98
N TYR A 95 30.32 24.30 -16.16
CA TYR A 95 29.96 25.58 -15.56
C TYR A 95 30.07 25.56 -14.03
N ILE A 96 29.61 24.49 -13.39
CA ILE A 96 29.71 24.29 -11.92
C ILE A 96 31.17 24.17 -11.48
N ASP A 97 32.03 23.51 -12.24
CA ASP A 97 33.45 23.33 -11.91
C ASP A 97 34.25 24.64 -12.07
N GLU A 98 33.86 25.51 -13.00
CA GLU A 98 34.57 26.76 -13.32
C GLU A 98 34.05 28.00 -12.59
N SER A 99 32.82 27.96 -12.08
CA SER A 99 32.24 29.05 -11.30
C SER A 99 32.13 28.64 -9.83
N ASP A 100 32.53 29.53 -8.91
CA ASP A 100 32.20 29.43 -7.47
C ASP A 100 30.68 29.63 -7.31
N CYS A 101 29.89 28.71 -7.86
CA CYS A 101 28.48 28.89 -8.10
C CYS A 101 27.69 28.58 -6.83
N ASP A 102 26.72 29.45 -6.52
CA ASP A 102 25.82 29.27 -5.38
C ASP A 102 25.03 27.96 -5.50
N SER A 103 24.95 27.21 -4.39
CA SER A 103 24.25 25.92 -4.31
C SER A 103 22.77 25.99 -4.74
N GLU A 104 22.15 27.17 -4.72
CA GLU A 104 20.78 27.40 -5.16
C GLU A 104 20.59 27.26 -6.68
N VAL A 105 21.57 27.72 -7.48
CA VAL A 105 21.52 27.62 -8.95
C VAL A 105 21.63 26.15 -9.38
N LEU A 106 22.48 25.41 -8.66
CA LEU A 106 22.70 23.99 -8.84
C LEU A 106 21.45 23.18 -8.46
N ASN A 107 20.81 23.51 -7.34
CA ASN A 107 19.54 22.89 -6.93
C ASN A 107 18.42 23.14 -7.94
N SER A 108 18.26 24.38 -8.41
CA SER A 108 17.27 24.70 -9.44
C SER A 108 17.54 23.94 -10.74
N PHE A 109 18.80 23.83 -11.17
CA PHE A 109 19.18 23.06 -12.34
C PHE A 109 18.76 21.59 -12.23
N PHE A 110 19.11 20.93 -11.13
CA PHE A 110 18.79 19.52 -10.96
C PHE A 110 17.30 19.25 -10.79
N LEU A 111 16.58 20.11 -10.06
CA LEU A 111 15.13 19.98 -9.91
C LEU A 111 14.39 20.18 -11.24
N THR A 112 14.80 21.15 -12.06
CA THR A 112 14.23 21.32 -13.41
C THR A 112 14.54 20.12 -14.30
N LEU A 113 15.77 19.61 -14.28
CA LEU A 113 16.16 18.48 -15.10
C LEU A 113 15.37 17.21 -14.72
N VAL A 114 15.19 16.95 -13.43
CA VAL A 114 14.45 15.76 -12.95
C VAL A 114 12.95 15.91 -13.15
N SER A 115 12.36 17.09 -12.88
CA SER A 115 10.92 17.33 -13.06
C SER A 115 10.46 17.28 -14.53
N ARG A 116 11.40 17.33 -15.49
CA ARG A 116 11.14 17.21 -16.92
C ARG A 116 11.66 15.90 -17.52
N PHE A 117 12.31 15.06 -16.71
CA PHE A 117 12.77 13.75 -17.13
C PHE A 117 11.64 12.73 -16.91
N ASP A 118 10.92 12.37 -17.98
CA ASP A 118 10.03 11.21 -17.94
C ASP A 118 10.84 9.94 -18.31
N PRO A 119 11.03 8.99 -17.37
CA PRO A 119 11.75 7.75 -17.65
C PRO A 119 11.11 6.90 -18.76
N ASN A 120 9.83 7.12 -19.08
CA ASN A 120 9.07 6.40 -20.11
C ASN A 120 9.40 6.85 -21.54
N ASP A 121 10.00 8.03 -21.71
CA ASP A 121 10.42 8.55 -23.02
C ASP A 121 11.70 7.88 -23.55
N PHE A 122 12.34 7.04 -22.73
CA PHE A 122 13.62 6.39 -23.03
C PHE A 122 13.50 4.86 -22.92
N SER A 123 14.33 4.12 -23.67
CA SER A 123 14.41 2.68 -23.48
C SER A 123 15.10 2.31 -22.15
N GLU A 124 14.79 1.14 -21.58
CA GLU A 124 15.36 0.66 -20.31
C GLU A 124 16.90 0.76 -20.25
N LYS A 125 17.59 0.49 -21.36
CA LYS A 125 19.06 0.58 -21.44
C LYS A 125 19.57 2.01 -21.40
N GLU A 126 18.81 2.93 -21.96
CA GLU A 126 19.12 4.34 -22.09
C GLU A 126 18.90 5.07 -20.76
N THR A 127 17.77 4.80 -20.09
CA THR A 127 17.48 5.26 -18.73
C THR A 127 18.57 4.81 -17.77
N ILE A 128 19.01 3.55 -17.85
CA ILE A 128 20.11 3.03 -17.01
C ILE A 128 21.44 3.75 -17.32
N LYS A 129 21.73 4.05 -18.59
CA LYS A 129 22.97 4.75 -18.99
C LYS A 129 22.98 6.19 -18.48
N ALA A 130 21.86 6.91 -18.63
CA ALA A 130 21.69 8.27 -18.14
C ALA A 130 21.78 8.32 -16.60
N LEU A 131 21.02 7.48 -15.89
CA LEU A 131 21.05 7.41 -14.43
C LEU A 131 22.43 7.03 -13.89
N ARG A 132 23.16 6.11 -14.54
CA ARG A 132 24.53 5.76 -14.09
C ARG A 132 25.50 6.92 -14.24
N ARG A 133 25.43 7.67 -15.33
CA ARG A 133 26.31 8.80 -15.58
C ARG A 133 25.98 9.95 -14.62
N PHE A 134 24.69 10.21 -14.44
CA PHE A 134 24.17 11.12 -13.42
C PHE A 134 24.68 10.77 -12.02
N LEU A 135 24.45 9.54 -11.56
CA LEU A 135 24.90 9.07 -10.24
C LEU A 135 26.41 9.03 -10.09
N SER A 136 27.17 8.86 -11.18
CA SER A 136 28.64 8.90 -11.12
C SER A 136 29.17 10.28 -10.78
N LYS A 137 28.45 11.33 -11.18
CA LYS A 137 28.76 12.72 -10.90
C LYS A 137 28.13 13.25 -9.62
N VAL A 138 27.04 12.64 -9.17
CA VAL A 138 26.45 12.90 -7.84
C VAL A 138 27.42 12.60 -6.68
N ARG A 139 28.41 11.73 -6.89
CA ARG A 139 29.46 11.43 -5.90
C ARG A 139 30.40 12.60 -5.61
N GLU A 140 30.43 13.60 -6.49
CA GLU A 140 31.27 14.79 -6.36
C GLU A 140 30.56 15.91 -5.56
N PHE A 141 29.28 15.75 -5.21
CA PHE A 141 28.58 16.70 -4.34
C PHE A 141 29.02 16.57 -2.88
N GLU A 142 29.50 17.68 -2.30
CA GLU A 142 29.84 17.77 -0.88
C GLU A 142 28.59 17.83 0.04
N ASN A 143 27.45 18.31 -0.48
CA ASN A 143 26.23 18.48 0.31
C ASN A 143 25.33 17.23 0.25
N SER A 144 25.19 16.54 1.39
CA SER A 144 24.40 15.33 1.53
C SER A 144 22.90 15.52 1.34
N ASP A 145 22.38 16.72 1.59
CA ASP A 145 20.93 16.99 1.57
C ASP A 145 20.39 17.06 0.15
N ILE A 146 21.19 17.56 -0.77
CA ILE A 146 20.90 17.58 -2.21
C ILE A 146 20.79 16.15 -2.75
N ILE A 147 21.69 15.26 -2.31
CA ILE A 147 21.65 13.84 -2.66
C ILE A 147 20.37 13.20 -2.13
N HIS A 148 19.90 13.60 -0.94
CA HIS A 148 18.67 13.07 -0.37
C HIS A 148 17.43 13.54 -1.12
N GLU A 149 17.28 14.84 -1.41
CA GLU A 149 16.11 15.36 -2.15
C GLU A 149 16.04 14.82 -3.57
N LEU A 150 17.15 14.87 -4.30
CA LEU A 150 17.25 14.33 -5.65
C LEU A 150 16.88 12.84 -5.69
N PHE A 151 17.29 12.11 -4.67
CA PHE A 151 16.97 10.71 -4.54
C PHE A 151 15.49 10.50 -4.21
N TYR A 152 14.89 11.29 -3.30
CA TYR A 152 13.45 11.23 -3.03
C TYR A 152 12.61 11.50 -4.29
N TYR A 153 12.95 12.51 -5.08
CA TYR A 153 12.28 12.79 -6.36
C TYR A 153 12.41 11.63 -7.35
N LEU A 154 13.61 11.06 -7.49
CA LEU A 154 13.80 9.88 -8.33
C LEU A 154 13.02 8.67 -7.81
N LEU A 155 12.87 8.50 -6.50
CA LEU A 155 12.09 7.38 -5.94
C LEU A 155 10.56 7.59 -6.07
N ASP A 156 10.09 8.84 -6.13
CA ASP A 156 8.68 9.20 -6.28
C ASP A 156 8.24 9.06 -7.75
N GLU A 157 9.05 9.55 -8.69
CA GLU A 157 8.78 9.47 -10.14
C GLU A 157 9.03 8.07 -10.72
N VAL A 158 10.12 7.43 -10.30
CA VAL A 158 10.35 6.02 -10.61
C VAL A 158 9.47 5.26 -9.63
N ASN A 159 8.23 4.91 -10.02
CA ASN A 159 7.33 4.09 -9.22
C ASN A 159 7.97 2.73 -8.86
N LEU A 160 8.87 2.71 -7.86
CA LEU A 160 9.81 1.62 -7.55
C LEU A 160 9.12 0.31 -7.19
N LEU A 161 7.87 0.44 -6.76
CA LEU A 161 7.02 -0.66 -6.30
C LEU A 161 5.91 -0.98 -7.31
N GLY A 162 5.87 -0.29 -8.46
CA GLY A 162 5.06 -0.62 -9.62
C GLY A 162 5.74 -1.65 -10.54
N ASP A 163 5.52 -1.54 -11.86
CA ASP A 163 5.94 -2.53 -12.89
C ASP A 163 7.47 -2.72 -13.09
N LEU A 164 8.30 -2.15 -12.21
CA LEU A 164 9.74 -2.36 -12.27
C LEU A 164 10.11 -3.79 -11.88
N LYS A 165 10.65 -4.54 -12.86
CA LYS A 165 11.16 -5.92 -12.70
C LYS A 165 11.95 -6.06 -11.40
N GLY A 166 11.46 -6.90 -10.48
CA GLY A 166 11.86 -6.97 -9.06
C GLY A 166 13.36 -7.13 -8.75
N ALA A 167 14.20 -7.48 -9.73
CA ALA A 167 15.66 -7.53 -9.56
C ALA A 167 16.30 -6.15 -9.35
N TYR A 168 15.71 -5.08 -9.88
CA TYR A 168 16.26 -3.71 -9.77
C TYR A 168 15.83 -3.04 -8.45
N ALA A 169 14.53 -3.07 -8.13
CA ALA A 169 13.99 -2.55 -6.88
C ALA A 169 14.65 -3.21 -5.66
N GLY A 170 14.87 -4.53 -5.68
CA GLY A 170 15.56 -5.25 -4.60
C GLY A 170 17.01 -4.80 -4.38
N ARG A 171 17.72 -4.37 -5.44
CA ARG A 171 19.09 -3.84 -5.31
C ARG A 171 19.10 -2.46 -4.67
N ILE A 172 18.16 -1.60 -5.05
CA ILE A 172 18.01 -0.25 -4.48
C ILE A 172 17.67 -0.35 -3.00
N LEU A 173 16.66 -1.13 -2.63
CA LEU A 173 16.27 -1.34 -1.23
C LEU A 173 17.43 -1.90 -0.38
N LYS A 174 18.21 -2.83 -0.93
CA LYS A 174 19.38 -3.38 -0.25
C LYS A 174 20.47 -2.34 -0.02
N GLN A 175 20.75 -1.48 -0.99
CA GLN A 175 21.71 -0.38 -0.82
C GLN A 175 21.22 0.63 0.20
N LEU A 176 19.93 0.97 0.20
CA LEU A 176 19.32 1.87 1.17
C LEU A 176 19.42 1.35 2.58
N LEU A 177 19.05 0.09 2.80
CA LEU A 177 19.17 -0.55 4.09
C LEU A 177 20.63 -0.61 4.57
N THR A 178 21.58 -0.83 3.66
CA THR A 178 23.02 -0.85 3.98
C THR A 178 23.50 0.54 4.43
N ARG A 179 23.08 1.60 3.74
CA ARG A 179 23.43 2.98 4.10
C ARG A 179 22.81 3.39 5.43
N ALA A 180 21.52 3.13 5.62
CA ALA A 180 20.79 3.45 6.86
C ALA A 180 21.38 2.71 8.07
N ARG A 181 21.80 1.45 7.88
CA ARG A 181 22.47 0.67 8.93
C ARG A 181 23.84 1.23 9.30
N ASN A 182 24.60 1.73 8.32
CA ASN A 182 25.93 2.31 8.53
C ASN A 182 25.86 3.72 9.15
N SER A 183 24.83 4.50 8.81
CA SER A 183 24.59 5.83 9.40
C SER A 183 23.89 5.78 10.76
N LEU A 184 23.47 4.59 11.23
CA LEU A 184 22.66 4.41 12.46
C LEU A 184 21.36 5.24 12.46
N ASP A 185 20.86 5.56 11.27
CA ASP A 185 19.66 6.36 11.11
C ASP A 185 18.41 5.51 11.35
N LYS A 186 17.90 5.57 12.59
CA LYS A 186 16.73 4.81 13.01
C LYS A 186 15.44 5.29 12.33
N GLU A 187 15.34 6.56 11.97
CA GLU A 187 14.15 7.13 11.35
C GLU A 187 14.03 6.68 9.90
N MET A 188 15.17 6.65 9.18
CA MET A 188 15.23 6.09 7.83
C MET A 188 14.90 4.59 7.82
N ILE A 189 15.45 3.81 8.77
CA ILE A 189 15.15 2.37 8.88
C ILE A 189 13.66 2.14 9.17
N HIS A 190 13.07 2.93 10.08
CA HIS A 190 11.65 2.83 10.42
C HIS A 190 10.76 3.18 9.23
N SER A 191 11.06 4.27 8.51
CA SER A 191 10.30 4.70 7.34
C SER A 191 10.38 3.68 6.20
N LEU A 192 11.57 3.14 5.93
CA LEU A 192 11.77 2.06 4.95
C LEU A 192 10.96 0.82 5.32
N PHE A 193 10.96 0.42 6.60
CA PHE A 193 10.15 -0.71 7.06
C PHE A 193 8.66 -0.44 6.86
N GLN A 194 8.16 0.73 7.26
CA GLN A 194 6.74 1.07 7.15
C GLN A 194 6.25 1.09 5.69
N VAL A 195 7.01 1.70 4.78
CA VAL A 195 6.65 1.74 3.36
C VAL A 195 6.68 0.34 2.74
N THR A 196 7.71 -0.44 3.03
CA THR A 196 7.84 -1.80 2.47
C THR A 196 6.84 -2.79 3.07
N SER A 197 6.49 -2.67 4.36
CA SER A 197 5.52 -3.57 5.00
C SER A 197 4.09 -3.34 4.53
N ASN A 198 3.75 -2.14 4.07
CA ASN A 198 2.41 -1.84 3.53
C ASN A 198 2.15 -2.48 2.16
N VAL A 199 3.21 -2.82 1.42
CA VAL A 199 3.12 -3.41 0.07
C VAL A 199 3.48 -4.89 0.06
N ALA A 200 4.22 -5.35 1.07
CA ALA A 200 4.62 -6.76 1.20
C ALA A 200 3.42 -7.69 1.48
N ASP A 201 3.57 -8.95 1.07
CA ASP A 201 2.63 -10.00 1.46
C ASP A 201 2.61 -10.18 2.99
N GLN A 202 1.41 -10.40 3.54
CA GLN A 202 1.20 -10.59 4.98
C GLN A 202 2.05 -11.74 5.53
N GLU A 203 2.20 -12.83 4.79
CA GLU A 203 3.00 -13.99 5.23
C GLU A 203 4.49 -13.61 5.40
N TRP A 204 5.03 -12.77 4.53
CA TRP A 204 6.43 -12.37 4.57
C TRP A 204 6.74 -11.50 5.78
N VAL A 205 5.82 -10.59 6.10
CA VAL A 205 5.95 -9.73 7.29
C VAL A 205 5.93 -10.58 8.56
N LEU A 206 5.01 -11.55 8.63
CA LEU A 206 4.92 -12.46 9.78
C LEU A 206 6.19 -13.30 9.95
N GLU A 207 6.74 -13.87 8.87
CA GLU A 207 7.98 -14.65 8.90
C GLU A 207 9.16 -13.87 9.51
N VAL A 208 9.27 -12.58 9.17
CA VAL A 208 10.30 -11.70 9.73
C VAL A 208 10.04 -11.44 11.21
N LEU A 209 8.80 -11.10 11.57
CA LEU A 209 8.42 -10.77 12.95
C LEU A 209 8.58 -11.95 13.90
N GLU A 210 8.30 -13.19 13.47
CA GLU A 210 8.47 -14.41 14.28
C GLU A 210 9.86 -14.53 14.92
N ARG A 211 10.90 -14.04 14.24
CA ARG A 211 12.29 -14.07 14.73
C ARG A 211 12.53 -13.14 15.91
N TYR A 212 11.71 -12.09 16.04
CA TYR A 212 11.80 -11.06 17.07
C TYR A 212 10.72 -11.21 18.14
N ILE A 213 9.66 -12.01 17.90
CA ILE A 213 8.67 -12.33 18.92
C ILE A 213 9.39 -13.10 20.04
N PRO A 214 9.45 -12.57 21.27
CA PRO A 214 10.08 -13.27 22.38
C PRO A 214 9.37 -14.61 22.56
N LYS A 215 10.13 -15.72 22.58
CA LYS A 215 9.63 -17.08 22.88
C LYS A 215 8.99 -17.22 24.29
N LYS A 216 8.79 -16.11 25.01
CA LYS A 216 8.21 -16.00 26.35
C LYS A 216 6.68 -15.97 26.39
N LYS A 217 5.98 -16.03 25.27
CA LYS A 217 4.51 -16.21 25.29
C LYS A 217 4.18 -17.69 25.36
N ALA A 218 4.27 -18.25 26.57
CA ALA A 218 3.36 -19.35 26.90
C ALA A 218 1.95 -18.73 26.86
N CYS A 219 1.22 -18.96 25.78
CA CYS A 219 -0.21 -18.62 25.72
C CYS A 219 -0.91 -19.48 26.77
N SER A 220 -1.03 -18.94 27.98
CA SER A 220 -1.76 -19.60 29.05
C SER A 220 -3.23 -19.31 28.85
N SER A 221 -4.03 -20.36 28.66
CA SER A 221 -5.48 -20.22 28.72
C SER A 221 -5.87 -19.76 30.13
N PRO A 222 -6.86 -18.87 30.28
CA PRO A 222 -7.45 -18.61 31.59
C PRO A 222 -8.10 -19.90 32.13
N LEU A 223 -8.52 -19.87 33.41
CA LEU A 223 -9.39 -20.92 33.93
C LEU A 223 -10.67 -20.97 33.08
N LEU A 224 -10.81 -22.07 32.33
CA LEU A 224 -11.95 -22.29 31.46
C LEU A 224 -13.14 -22.81 32.27
N PRO A 225 -14.38 -22.51 31.84
CA PRO A 225 -15.58 -23.13 32.38
C PRO A 225 -15.51 -24.65 32.31
N LYS A 226 -16.28 -25.30 33.19
CA LYS A 226 -16.58 -26.73 33.02
C LYS A 226 -17.29 -26.94 31.67
N ASN A 227 -17.00 -28.06 31.03
CA ASN A 227 -17.54 -28.44 29.72
C ASN A 227 -17.25 -27.41 28.60
N CYS A 228 -16.15 -26.67 28.72
CA CYS A 228 -15.67 -25.80 27.65
C CYS A 228 -15.09 -26.65 26.53
N PHE A 229 -15.72 -26.65 25.34
CA PHE A 229 -15.23 -27.38 24.18
C PHE A 229 -14.36 -26.53 23.24
N ILE A 230 -14.42 -25.19 23.35
CA ILE A 230 -13.56 -24.28 22.60
C ILE A 230 -13.35 -22.96 23.35
N TYR A 231 -12.11 -22.46 23.32
CA TYR A 231 -11.75 -21.12 23.73
C TYR A 231 -10.84 -20.50 22.67
N GLN A 232 -11.17 -19.29 22.21
CA GLN A 232 -10.32 -18.52 21.32
C GLN A 232 -10.33 -17.05 21.74
N GLU A 233 -9.15 -16.45 21.80
CA GLU A 233 -8.97 -15.02 22.06
C GLU A 233 -8.34 -14.38 20.82
N MET A 234 -9.05 -13.41 20.26
CA MET A 234 -8.66 -12.68 19.06
C MET A 234 -7.75 -11.50 19.43
N MET A 235 -6.98 -10.98 18.47
CA MET A 235 -6.03 -9.88 18.73
C MET A 235 -6.71 -8.57 19.13
N ASP A 236 -7.97 -8.36 18.71
CA ASP A 236 -8.80 -7.21 19.10
C ASP A 236 -9.41 -7.35 20.51
N GLY A 237 -9.11 -8.45 21.22
CA GLY A 237 -9.63 -8.76 22.56
C GLY A 237 -11.03 -9.39 22.56
N ALA A 238 -11.60 -9.72 21.41
CA ALA A 238 -12.81 -10.54 21.35
C ALA A 238 -12.50 -11.98 21.77
N LYS A 239 -13.44 -12.61 22.47
CA LYS A 239 -13.31 -13.98 22.99
C LYS A 239 -14.47 -14.83 22.53
N LEU A 240 -14.16 -15.99 21.99
CA LEU A 240 -15.12 -17.03 21.62
C LEU A 240 -15.04 -18.15 22.64
N VAL A 241 -16.15 -18.49 23.27
CA VAL A 241 -16.22 -19.51 24.32
C VAL A 241 -17.38 -20.45 24.03
N GLY A 242 -17.10 -21.74 23.83
CA GLY A 242 -18.12 -22.76 23.61
C GLY A 242 -18.33 -23.62 24.85
N ILE A 243 -19.59 -23.81 25.24
CA ILE A 243 -20.00 -24.58 26.42
C ILE A 243 -20.94 -25.70 25.99
N GLU A 244 -20.61 -26.92 26.41
CA GLU A 244 -21.44 -28.11 26.23
C GLU A 244 -22.34 -28.33 27.45
N VAL A 245 -23.62 -28.56 27.19
CA VAL A 245 -24.61 -28.95 28.19
C VAL A 245 -25.11 -30.33 27.82
N GLU A 246 -24.85 -31.31 28.69
CA GLU A 246 -25.32 -32.67 28.54
C GLU A 246 -26.85 -32.74 28.48
N ALA A 247 -27.37 -33.76 27.78
CA ALA A 247 -28.79 -34.05 27.73
C ALA A 247 -29.32 -34.27 29.15
N GLN A 248 -30.31 -33.47 29.53
CA GLN A 248 -30.88 -33.50 30.87
C GLN A 248 -32.25 -32.83 30.88
N ARG A 249 -32.90 -32.85 32.03
CA ARG A 249 -34.23 -32.27 32.23
C ARG A 249 -34.10 -30.92 32.93
N PHE A 250 -34.94 -29.98 32.52
CA PHE A 250 -34.96 -28.63 33.08
C PHE A 250 -36.38 -28.20 33.41
N ASP A 251 -36.50 -27.38 34.45
CA ASP A 251 -37.73 -26.65 34.73
C ASP A 251 -37.81 -25.42 33.81
N ILE A 252 -38.90 -25.31 33.07
CA ILE A 252 -39.10 -24.26 32.07
C ILE A 252 -40.25 -23.35 32.47
N GLN A 253 -40.01 -22.04 32.43
CA GLN A 253 -41.04 -21.01 32.58
C GLN A 253 -41.50 -20.56 31.19
N TYR A 254 -42.74 -20.91 30.84
CA TYR A 254 -43.37 -20.51 29.58
C TYR A 254 -44.61 -19.67 29.88
N HIS A 255 -44.56 -18.39 29.52
CA HIS A 255 -45.49 -17.36 29.99
C HIS A 255 -45.67 -17.41 31.52
N ARG A 256 -46.90 -17.70 31.99
CA ARG A 256 -47.24 -17.82 33.42
C ARG A 256 -47.29 -19.27 33.91
N LYS A 257 -46.98 -20.25 33.06
CA LYS A 257 -47.01 -21.67 33.40
C LYS A 257 -45.58 -22.21 33.54
N ARG A 258 -45.35 -22.94 34.62
CA ARG A 258 -44.13 -23.72 34.82
C ARG A 258 -44.35 -25.14 34.33
N PHE A 259 -43.38 -25.66 33.59
CA PHE A 259 -43.27 -27.07 33.22
C PHE A 259 -42.06 -27.63 33.93
N GLU A 260 -42.21 -28.77 34.59
CA GLU A 260 -41.15 -29.37 35.40
C GLU A 260 -40.48 -30.48 34.62
N GLU A 261 -39.18 -30.69 34.84
CA GLU A 261 -38.44 -31.85 34.32
C GLU A 261 -38.62 -32.08 32.80
N VAL A 262 -38.59 -31.00 32.00
CA VAL A 262 -38.71 -31.07 30.54
C VAL A 262 -37.40 -31.57 29.94
N GLY A 263 -37.43 -32.70 29.25
CA GLY A 263 -36.27 -33.25 28.55
C GLY A 263 -35.69 -32.28 27.51
N HIS A 264 -34.37 -32.07 27.56
CA HIS A 264 -33.59 -31.35 26.55
C HIS A 264 -32.51 -32.25 25.96
N PRO A 265 -32.23 -32.14 24.65
CA PRO A 265 -31.11 -32.85 24.03
C PRO A 265 -29.77 -32.27 24.50
N LYS A 266 -28.65 -32.88 24.11
CA LYS A 266 -27.33 -32.28 24.29
C LYS A 266 -27.22 -30.98 23.49
N LEU A 267 -26.81 -29.89 24.17
CA LEU A 267 -26.75 -28.54 23.62
C LEU A 267 -25.31 -28.03 23.55
N LEU A 268 -24.97 -27.36 22.46
CA LEU A 268 -23.73 -26.60 22.32
C LEU A 268 -24.06 -25.12 22.26
N PHE A 269 -23.55 -24.38 23.24
CA PHE A 269 -23.64 -22.93 23.28
C PHE A 269 -22.34 -22.32 22.80
N LEU A 270 -22.41 -21.26 22.01
CA LEU A 270 -21.25 -20.48 21.58
C LEU A 270 -21.47 -19.00 21.92
N PHE A 271 -20.65 -18.51 22.84
CA PHE A 271 -20.69 -17.14 23.31
C PHE A 271 -19.56 -16.33 22.70
N THR A 272 -19.88 -15.12 22.26
CA THR A 272 -18.89 -14.10 21.91
C THR A 272 -18.86 -13.05 23.01
N LEU A 273 -17.67 -12.72 23.49
CA LEU A 273 -17.46 -11.71 24.52
C LEU A 273 -16.47 -10.65 24.06
N ARG A 274 -16.63 -9.43 24.55
CA ARG A 274 -15.60 -8.38 24.48
C ARG A 274 -15.52 -7.67 25.82
N GLY A 275 -14.34 -7.72 26.44
CA GLY A 275 -14.18 -7.33 27.83
C GLY A 275 -15.06 -8.19 28.75
N GLN A 276 -15.97 -7.55 29.50
CA GLN A 276 -16.91 -8.22 30.40
C GLN A 276 -18.31 -8.45 29.79
N ARG A 277 -18.56 -8.00 28.56
CA ARG A 277 -19.89 -8.06 27.95
C ARG A 277 -20.03 -9.28 27.05
N VAL A 278 -21.19 -9.92 27.11
CA VAL A 278 -21.57 -10.96 26.14
C VAL A 278 -22.27 -10.30 24.96
N LEU A 279 -21.70 -10.46 23.78
CA LEU A 279 -22.15 -9.81 22.54
C LEU A 279 -23.20 -10.63 21.81
N SER A 280 -22.99 -11.94 21.73
CA SER A 280 -23.88 -12.87 21.04
C SER A 280 -23.83 -14.26 21.67
N CYS A 281 -24.93 -15.00 21.50
CA CYS A 281 -25.06 -16.39 21.87
C CYS A 281 -25.64 -17.14 20.65
N LYS A 282 -25.06 -18.31 20.36
CA LYS A 282 -25.58 -19.26 19.37
C LYS A 282 -25.80 -20.61 20.02
N ILE A 283 -26.82 -21.34 19.58
CA ILE A 283 -27.19 -22.65 20.13
C ILE A 283 -27.44 -23.64 19.00
N VAL A 284 -26.88 -24.84 19.14
CA VAL A 284 -27.16 -26.00 18.29
C VAL A 284 -27.29 -27.25 19.16
N CYS A 285 -27.87 -28.31 18.60
CA CYS A 285 -28.01 -29.61 19.24
C CYS A 285 -27.13 -30.66 18.57
N VAL A 286 -26.79 -31.70 19.33
CA VAL A 286 -26.11 -32.90 18.85
C VAL A 286 -26.76 -34.15 19.45
N LYS A 287 -26.69 -35.29 18.76
CA LYS A 287 -27.37 -36.55 19.14
C LYS A 287 -26.60 -37.46 20.11
N ASP A 288 -25.63 -36.92 20.84
CA ASP A 288 -24.66 -37.70 21.63
C ASP A 288 -23.62 -38.45 20.78
N GLN A 289 -22.56 -37.72 20.44
CA GLN A 289 -21.29 -38.22 19.94
C GLN A 289 -20.15 -37.42 20.57
N VAL A 290 -18.93 -37.96 20.55
CA VAL A 290 -17.72 -37.16 20.77
C VAL A 290 -17.64 -36.13 19.64
N LEU A 291 -17.48 -34.85 19.98
CA LEU A 291 -17.42 -33.78 18.98
C LEU A 291 -16.18 -33.96 18.08
N THR A 292 -16.43 -34.16 16.80
CA THR A 292 -15.45 -34.11 15.71
C THR A 292 -15.76 -32.94 14.79
N PRO A 293 -14.79 -32.47 13.97
CA PRO A 293 -15.04 -31.43 12.97
C PRO A 293 -16.22 -31.75 12.02
N GLU A 294 -16.44 -33.04 11.73
CA GLU A 294 -17.48 -33.56 10.84
C GLU A 294 -18.82 -33.81 11.57
N THR A 295 -18.91 -33.56 12.88
CA THR A 295 -20.13 -33.81 13.64
C THR A 295 -21.31 -33.04 13.06
N GLN A 296 -22.36 -33.78 12.74
CA GLN A 296 -23.61 -33.25 12.21
C GLN A 296 -24.36 -32.47 13.30
N LEU A 297 -24.74 -31.23 12.98
CA LEU A 297 -25.49 -30.38 13.89
C LEU A 297 -26.99 -30.44 13.63
N TYR A 298 -27.76 -30.15 14.68
CA TYR A 298 -29.21 -30.17 14.66
C TYR A 298 -29.78 -28.86 15.21
N ARG A 299 -30.99 -28.55 14.76
CA ARG A 299 -31.71 -27.35 15.16
C ARG A 299 -32.12 -27.46 16.63
N TYR A 300 -32.04 -26.33 17.34
CA TYR A 300 -32.61 -26.24 18.67
C TYR A 300 -34.13 -26.47 18.61
N PRO A 301 -34.69 -27.42 19.40
CA PRO A 301 -36.07 -27.88 19.22
C PRO A 301 -37.13 -26.98 19.86
N PHE A 302 -36.72 -25.88 20.51
CA PHE A 302 -37.62 -24.92 21.15
C PHE A 302 -37.49 -23.53 20.52
N SER A 303 -38.19 -22.56 21.07
CA SER A 303 -38.25 -21.15 20.64
C SER A 303 -36.94 -20.37 20.87
N ASN A 304 -36.96 -19.09 20.47
CA ASN A 304 -35.90 -18.09 20.69
C ASN A 304 -34.57 -18.38 19.99
N VAL A 305 -34.55 -19.25 18.99
CA VAL A 305 -33.36 -19.52 18.16
C VAL A 305 -33.70 -19.37 16.68
N HIS A 306 -32.98 -18.48 16.02
CA HIS A 306 -33.10 -18.23 14.58
C HIS A 306 -32.53 -19.39 13.76
N ASN A 307 -32.92 -19.48 12.48
CA ASN A 307 -32.38 -20.49 11.55
C ASN A 307 -30.85 -20.44 11.40
N ASN A 308 -30.24 -19.26 11.62
CA ASN A 308 -28.79 -19.08 11.59
C ASN A 308 -28.10 -19.44 12.92
N THR A 309 -28.79 -20.14 13.84
CA THR A 309 -28.35 -20.57 15.17
C THR A 309 -28.22 -19.46 16.22
N SER A 310 -28.40 -18.19 15.86
CA SER A 310 -28.35 -17.08 16.82
C SER A 310 -29.57 -17.05 17.74
N THR A 311 -29.35 -16.69 19.00
CA THR A 311 -30.45 -16.59 19.97
C THR A 311 -31.11 -15.23 19.95
N CYS A 312 -32.43 -15.23 20.10
CA CYS A 312 -33.21 -14.06 20.45
C CYS A 312 -33.29 -13.97 21.98
N TRP A 313 -32.26 -13.40 22.60
CA TRP A 313 -32.17 -13.25 24.05
C TRP A 313 -32.00 -11.77 24.43
N PRO A 314 -33.09 -11.04 24.70
CA PRO A 314 -33.06 -9.59 24.96
C PRO A 314 -32.13 -9.21 26.13
N ASP A 315 -32.13 -10.02 27.19
CA ASP A 315 -31.35 -9.75 28.39
C ASP A 315 -29.87 -10.09 28.25
N LEU A 316 -29.43 -10.71 27.13
CA LEU A 316 -28.05 -11.15 26.94
C LEU A 316 -27.02 -10.05 27.22
N ARG A 317 -27.31 -8.83 26.77
CA ARG A 317 -26.41 -7.67 26.92
C ARG A 317 -26.37 -7.11 28.35
N SER A 318 -27.31 -7.50 29.21
CA SER A 318 -27.34 -7.12 30.62
C SER A 318 -26.32 -7.92 31.46
N TYR A 319 -25.93 -9.11 30.99
CA TYR A 319 -24.99 -9.96 31.70
C TYR A 319 -23.56 -9.43 31.60
N GLN A 320 -22.92 -9.27 32.76
CA GLN A 320 -21.52 -8.87 32.89
C GLN A 320 -20.68 -10.02 33.48
N MET A 321 -19.78 -10.55 32.67
CA MET A 321 -18.90 -11.65 33.04
C MET A 321 -17.64 -11.12 33.71
N LYS A 322 -17.51 -11.36 35.03
CA LYS A 322 -16.31 -11.01 35.80
C LYS A 322 -15.09 -11.85 35.40
N SER A 323 -15.30 -13.06 34.91
CA SER A 323 -14.26 -14.01 34.48
C SER A 323 -14.78 -14.92 33.39
N ILE A 324 -13.87 -15.55 32.64
CA ILE A 324 -14.23 -16.53 31.59
C ILE A 324 -14.91 -17.75 32.20
N ALA A 325 -14.48 -18.19 33.39
CA ALA A 325 -15.13 -19.28 34.12
C ALA A 325 -16.64 -19.06 34.36
N HIS A 326 -17.08 -17.80 34.55
CA HIS A 326 -18.51 -17.50 34.75
C HIS A 326 -19.37 -17.70 33.51
N VAL A 327 -18.78 -17.75 32.31
CA VAL A 327 -19.54 -18.02 31.08
C VAL A 327 -20.23 -19.39 31.12
N GLY A 328 -19.72 -20.33 31.91
CA GLY A 328 -20.34 -21.64 32.11
C GLY A 328 -21.73 -21.60 32.75
N THR A 329 -22.16 -20.49 33.36
CA THR A 329 -23.52 -20.36 33.92
C THR A 329 -24.52 -19.82 32.89
N MET A 330 -24.04 -19.24 31.79
CA MET A 330 -24.89 -18.60 30.78
C MET A 330 -25.87 -19.55 30.08
N PRO A 331 -25.51 -20.81 29.76
CA PRO A 331 -26.48 -21.76 29.20
C PRO A 331 -27.72 -21.94 30.09
N PHE A 332 -27.50 -22.06 31.41
CA PHE A 332 -28.60 -22.22 32.37
C PHE A 332 -29.42 -20.92 32.49
N ALA A 333 -28.77 -19.75 32.43
CA ALA A 333 -29.49 -18.48 32.41
C ALA A 333 -30.39 -18.33 31.17
N PHE A 334 -29.96 -18.84 30.01
CA PHE A 334 -30.79 -18.87 28.80
C PHE A 334 -31.99 -19.80 28.97
N ILE A 335 -31.77 -21.03 29.42
CA ILE A 335 -32.82 -22.06 29.57
C ILE A 335 -33.90 -21.61 30.56
N HIS A 336 -33.52 -20.94 31.66
CA HIS A 336 -34.45 -20.42 32.67
C HIS A 336 -35.00 -19.02 32.34
N SER A 337 -34.62 -18.42 31.22
CA SER A 337 -35.18 -17.14 30.80
C SER A 337 -36.66 -17.30 30.43
N GLN A 338 -37.43 -16.21 30.50
CA GLN A 338 -38.84 -16.25 30.16
C GLN A 338 -39.02 -16.67 28.71
N ASN A 339 -39.70 -17.80 28.50
CA ASN A 339 -39.89 -18.35 27.18
C ASN A 339 -41.27 -17.98 26.59
N ASN A 340 -41.31 -17.85 25.26
CA ASN A 340 -42.49 -17.52 24.46
C ASN A 340 -42.43 -18.27 23.11
N GLU A 341 -43.40 -18.08 22.22
CA GLU A 341 -43.50 -18.78 20.94
C GLU A 341 -42.64 -18.18 19.83
N HIS A 342 -41.92 -17.10 20.08
CA HIS A 342 -41.15 -16.41 19.05
C HIS A 342 -40.08 -17.35 18.47
N LEU A 343 -40.03 -17.45 17.14
CA LEU A 343 -39.11 -18.33 16.38
C LEU A 343 -39.30 -19.83 16.63
N PHE A 344 -40.36 -20.25 17.32
CA PHE A 344 -40.72 -21.67 17.40
C PHE A 344 -41.26 -22.15 16.05
N ILE A 345 -40.79 -23.33 15.62
CA ILE A 345 -41.28 -24.01 14.43
C ILE A 345 -42.09 -25.21 14.91
N GLY A 346 -43.42 -25.08 14.87
CA GLY A 346 -44.36 -26.07 15.36
C GLY A 346 -45.72 -25.45 15.61
N VAL A 347 -46.69 -26.29 15.99
CA VAL A 347 -48.08 -25.82 16.20
C VAL A 347 -48.24 -25.18 17.58
N ASN A 348 -47.73 -25.84 18.63
CA ASN A 348 -47.91 -25.37 20.01
C ASN A 348 -46.71 -25.77 20.89
N LEU A 349 -45.96 -24.77 21.35
CA LEU A 349 -44.78 -24.99 22.21
C LEU A 349 -45.18 -25.50 23.60
N GLY A 350 -46.30 -25.03 24.15
CA GLY A 350 -46.81 -25.48 25.45
C GLY A 350 -47.22 -26.96 25.45
N GLU A 351 -47.78 -27.46 24.34
CA GLU A 351 -48.04 -28.90 24.16
C GLU A 351 -46.75 -29.70 24.11
N LYS A 352 -45.74 -29.24 23.35
CA LYS A 352 -44.43 -29.88 23.29
C LYS A 352 -43.76 -29.98 24.67
N TYR A 353 -43.84 -28.93 25.49
CA TYR A 353 -43.36 -29.00 26.87
C TYR A 353 -44.13 -29.99 27.72
N ASN A 354 -45.45 -30.05 27.57
CA ASN A 354 -46.30 -31.01 28.28
C ASN A 354 -45.98 -32.46 27.88
N GLU A 355 -45.67 -32.71 26.62
CA GLU A 355 -45.31 -34.05 26.10
C GLU A 355 -43.96 -34.56 26.63
N LEU A 356 -42.99 -33.65 26.78
CA LEU A 356 -41.62 -33.91 27.22
C LEU A 356 -41.46 -33.87 28.75
N GLN A 357 -42.46 -33.38 29.48
CA GLN A 357 -42.43 -33.31 30.94
C GLN A 357 -42.24 -34.70 31.57
N GLY A 358 -41.19 -34.85 32.39
CA GLY A 358 -40.83 -36.09 33.06
C GLY A 358 -40.20 -37.15 32.16
N LYS A 359 -39.89 -36.82 30.90
CA LYS A 359 -39.27 -37.73 29.92
C LYS A 359 -37.92 -37.20 29.45
N ASP A 360 -37.05 -38.12 29.03
CA ASP A 360 -35.83 -37.74 28.30
C ASP A 360 -36.19 -37.29 26.90
N PHE A 361 -35.33 -36.46 26.30
CA PHE A 361 -35.57 -35.96 24.96
C PHE A 361 -35.35 -37.06 23.91
N ASP A 362 -36.31 -37.22 22.99
CA ASP A 362 -36.17 -38.13 21.87
C ASP A 362 -35.33 -37.50 20.75
N HIS A 363 -34.09 -37.95 20.62
CA HIS A 363 -33.12 -37.45 19.66
C HIS A 363 -33.52 -37.69 18.19
N ASP A 364 -34.43 -38.61 17.91
CA ASP A 364 -34.89 -38.85 16.53
C ASP A 364 -35.81 -37.75 16.02
N THR A 365 -36.35 -36.93 16.91
CA THR A 365 -37.17 -35.76 16.58
C THR A 365 -36.34 -34.52 16.19
N LEU A 366 -35.01 -34.58 16.27
CA LEU A 366 -34.14 -33.46 15.93
C LEU A 366 -34.09 -33.19 14.43
N GLU A 367 -34.32 -31.95 14.05
CA GLU A 367 -34.20 -31.48 12.67
C GLU A 367 -32.74 -31.21 12.31
N LEU A 368 -32.30 -31.71 11.15
CA LEU A 368 -30.95 -31.51 10.64
C LEU A 368 -30.71 -30.04 10.28
N LEU A 369 -29.55 -29.52 10.67
CA LEU A 369 -28.98 -28.31 10.07
C LEU A 369 -28.02 -28.73 8.97
N ASP A 370 -28.05 -28.09 7.80
CA ASP A 370 -27.06 -28.34 6.73
C ASP A 370 -25.70 -27.70 7.08
N LEU A 371 -25.13 -28.12 8.21
CA LEU A 371 -23.95 -27.52 8.83
C LEU A 371 -23.23 -28.55 9.70
N SER A 372 -21.93 -28.71 9.47
CA SER A 372 -21.04 -29.47 10.36
C SER A 372 -20.54 -28.60 11.51
N PHE A 373 -20.02 -29.23 12.56
CA PHE A 373 -19.39 -28.54 13.68
C PHE A 373 -18.28 -27.58 13.23
N ALA A 374 -17.38 -28.01 12.34
CA ALA A 374 -16.34 -27.16 11.78
C ALA A 374 -16.92 -25.97 10.99
N GLY A 375 -17.93 -26.22 10.14
CA GLY A 375 -18.60 -25.16 9.38
C GLY A 375 -19.25 -24.12 10.28
N TRP A 376 -19.86 -24.54 11.38
CA TRP A 376 -20.48 -23.65 12.36
C TRP A 376 -19.48 -22.75 13.09
N LEU A 377 -18.31 -23.29 13.45
CA LEU A 377 -17.23 -22.51 14.05
C LEU A 377 -16.67 -21.46 13.08
N GLU A 378 -16.45 -21.84 11.81
CA GLU A 378 -15.93 -20.92 10.79
C GLU A 378 -16.90 -19.76 10.48
N VAL A 379 -18.20 -20.06 10.33
CA VAL A 379 -19.23 -19.01 10.16
C VAL A 379 -19.25 -18.07 11.37
N SER A 380 -19.06 -18.61 12.57
CA SER A 380 -19.06 -17.83 13.80
C SER A 380 -17.82 -16.95 13.94
N LYS A 381 -16.65 -17.40 13.46
CA LYS A 381 -15.44 -16.56 13.38
C LYS A 381 -15.59 -15.40 12.41
N LYS A 382 -16.17 -15.64 11.22
CA LYS A 382 -16.38 -14.59 10.21
C LYS A 382 -17.31 -13.46 10.69
N THR A 383 -18.17 -13.72 11.67
CA THR A 383 -19.06 -12.70 12.24
C THR A 383 -18.33 -11.76 13.22
N LEU A 384 -17.06 -12.03 13.54
CA LEU A 384 -16.24 -11.26 14.48
C LEU A 384 -15.35 -10.21 13.80
N ASN A 385 -15.08 -10.37 12.51
CA ASN A 385 -14.43 -9.37 11.65
C ASN A 385 -15.48 -8.43 11.07
#